data_AF-A0A370KYG0-F1
#
_entry.id   AF-A0A370KYG0-F1
#
_cell.length_a   1.000
_cell.length_b   1.000
_cell.length_c   1.000
_cell.angle_alpha   90.00
_cell.angle_beta   90.00
_cell.angle_gamma   90.00
#
_symmetry.space_group_name_H-M   'P 1'
#
loop_
_entity.id
_entity.type
_entity.pdbx_description
1 polymer ?
#
loop_
_entity_poly.entity_id
_entity_poly.type
_entity_poly.pdbx_seq_one_letter_code
_entity_poly.pdbx_strand_id
1 'polypeptide(L)' 'MNAIAYKAGDLVNLTHNLANQPRPGPFEILRVMPSRDNAEEQYRVRGPDGQERAIGHHEIVEGRGNGAKA' A
#
# COMPACT_ATOMS: atom_id res chain seq x y z
N MET A 1 10.91 13.64 -8.68
CA MET A 1 9.55 13.11 -8.47
C MET A 1 9.45 12.78 -6.99
N ASN A 2 8.58 13.47 -6.23
CA ASN A 2 8.43 13.19 -4.80
C ASN A 2 7.68 11.86 -4.66
N ALA A 3 8.38 10.80 -4.26
CA ALA A 3 7.73 9.57 -3.84
C ALA A 3 6.81 9.88 -2.65
N ILE A 4 5.55 9.48 -2.72
CA ILE A 4 4.61 9.66 -1.61
C ILE A 4 5.00 8.67 -0.51
N ALA A 5 5.59 9.16 0.57
CA ALA A 5 5.85 8.32 1.73
C ALA A 5 4.52 8.00 2.44
N TYR A 6 4.17 6.71 2.52
CA TYR A 6 2.96 6.26 3.20
C TYR A 6 3.24 5.84 4.64
N LYS A 7 2.26 6.01 5.54
CA LYS A 7 2.36 5.65 6.96
C LYS A 7 1.20 4.76 7.41
N ALA A 8 1.33 4.20 8.61
CA ALA A 8 0.24 3.43 9.22
C ALA A 8 -1.05 4.26 9.35
N GLY A 9 -2.19 3.65 9.04
CA GLY A 9 -3.51 4.27 9.00
C GLY A 9 -3.87 4.93 7.65
N ASP A 10 -2.93 5.07 6.72
CA ASP A 10 -3.27 5.56 5.37
C ASP A 10 -4.09 4.50 4.61
N LEU A 11 -5.12 4.97 3.90
CA LEU A 11 -5.92 4.15 2.99
C LEU A 11 -5.38 4.28 1.57
N VAL A 12 -5.04 3.15 0.97
CA VAL A 12 -4.48 3.07 -0.38
C VAL A 12 -5.29 2.13 -1.26
N ASN A 13 -5.27 2.39 -2.57
CA ASN A 13 -5.74 1.45 -3.57
C ASN A 13 -4.55 0.75 -4.20
N LEU A 14 -4.70 -0.53 -4.51
CA LEU A 14 -3.64 -1.32 -5.11
C LEU A 14 -3.90 -1.53 -6.59
N THR A 15 -2.82 -1.67 -7.36
CA THR A 15 -2.88 -2.08 -8.77
C THR A 15 -3.44 -3.50 -8.87
N HIS A 16 -3.71 -4.01 -10.07
CA HIS A 16 -4.04 -5.43 -10.19
C HIS A 16 -2.91 -6.32 -9.67
N ASN A 17 -3.24 -7.53 -9.20
CA ASN A 17 -2.20 -8.48 -8.81
C ASN A 17 -1.45 -9.03 -10.04
N LEU A 18 -0.44 -9.87 -9.81
CA LEU A 18 0.34 -10.49 -10.89
C LEU A 18 -0.49 -11.33 -11.88
N ALA A 19 -1.65 -11.85 -11.44
CA ALA A 19 -2.59 -12.57 -12.28
C ALA A 19 -3.60 -11.64 -13.00
N ASN A 20 -3.35 -10.32 -12.98
CA ASN A 20 -4.23 -9.27 -13.48
C ASN A 20 -5.65 -9.28 -12.87
N GLN A 21 -5.78 -9.82 -11.65
CA GLN A 21 -7.06 -9.81 -10.94
C GLN A 21 -7.21 -8.48 -10.19
N PRO A 22 -8.42 -7.89 -10.21
CA PRO A 22 -8.69 -6.66 -9.48
C PRO A 22 -8.55 -6.88 -7.97
N ARG A 23 -7.94 -5.91 -7.29
CA ARG A 23 -7.83 -5.85 -5.84
C ARG A 23 -8.78 -4.78 -5.31
N PRO A 24 -10.06 -5.11 -5.03
CA PRO A 24 -11.02 -4.13 -4.53
C PRO A 24 -10.56 -3.61 -3.16
N GLY A 25 -10.21 -2.33 -3.10
CA GLY A 25 -9.82 -1.61 -1.90
C GLY A 25 -10.99 -0.94 -1.19
N PRO A 26 -10.73 -0.01 -0.26
CA PRO A 26 -9.40 0.47 0.13
C PRO A 26 -8.65 -0.52 1.05
N PHE A 27 -7.32 -0.43 1.05
CA PHE A 27 -6.45 -1.18 1.95
C PHE A 27 -5.84 -0.22 2.98
N GLU A 28 -5.84 -0.60 4.25
CA GLU A 28 -5.21 0.17 5.32
C GLU A 28 -3.75 -0.24 5.47
N ILE A 29 -2.83 0.72 5.51
CA ILE A 29 -1.44 0.44 5.87
C ILE A 29 -1.36 0.18 7.37
N LEU A 30 -0.91 -1.01 7.76
CA LEU A 30 -0.69 -1.38 9.15
C LEU A 30 0.69 -0.95 9.64
N ARG A 31 1.72 -1.08 8.78
CA ARG A 31 3.11 -0.68 9.08
C ARG A 31 3.98 -0.64 7.84
N VAL A 32 4.99 0.23 7.88
CA VAL A 32 6.15 0.17 6.97
C VAL A 32 7.06 -0.96 7.43
N MET A 33 7.54 -1.76 6.49
CA MET A 33 8.49 -2.84 6.75
C MET A 33 9.92 -2.34 6.56
N PRO A 34 10.90 -2.88 7.31
CA PRO A 34 12.28 -2.50 7.13
C PRO A 34 12.70 -2.74 5.68
N SER A 35 13.39 -1.77 5.09
CA SER A 35 13.90 -1.83 3.72
C SER A 35 14.74 -3.09 3.56
N ARG A 36 14.45 -3.91 2.54
CA ARG A 36 15.30 -5.03 2.15
C ARG A 36 16.48 -4.53 1.32
N ASP A 37 17.44 -5.41 1.04
CA ASP A 37 18.65 -5.13 0.25
C ASP A 37 18.40 -4.46 -1.12
N ASN A 38 17.17 -4.52 -1.65
CA ASN A 38 16.77 -3.87 -2.89
C ASN A 38 16.35 -2.39 -2.72
N ALA A 39 16.46 -1.83 -1.52
CA ALA A 39 16.09 -0.45 -1.16
C ALA A 39 14.62 -0.07 -1.41
N GLU A 40 13.75 -1.03 -1.74
CA GLU A 40 12.33 -0.76 -1.95
C GLU A 40 11.58 -0.77 -0.61
N GLU A 41 10.80 0.29 -0.38
CA GLU A 41 9.88 0.35 0.75
C GLU A 41 8.76 -0.69 0.58
N GLN A 42 8.59 -1.52 1.61
CA GLN A 42 7.52 -2.49 1.69
C GLN A 42 6.52 -2.09 2.76
N TYR A 43 5.25 -2.35 2.53
CA TYR A 43 4.18 -2.04 3.45
C TYR A 43 3.40 -3.31 3.78
N ARG A 44 2.98 -3.44 5.04
CA ARG A 44 1.98 -4.42 5.44
C ARG A 44 0.62 -3.72 5.40
N VAL A 45 -0.32 -4.23 4.61
CA VAL A 45 -1.66 -3.67 4.47
C VAL A 45 -2.75 -4.66 4.86
N ARG A 46 -3.92 -4.16 5.27
CA ARG A 46 -5.12 -4.95 5.52
C ARG A 46 -6.21 -4.59 4.52
N GLY A 47 -6.76 -5.59 3.85
CA GLY A 47 -7.88 -5.41 2.94
C GLY A 47 -9.24 -5.39 3.64
N PRO A 48 -10.32 -5.07 2.91
CA PRO A 48 -11.69 -5.10 3.44
C PRO A 48 -12.14 -6.52 3.83
N ASP A 49 -11.46 -7.54 3.31
CA ASP A 49 -11.63 -8.94 3.69
C ASP A 49 -10.94 -9.31 5.02
N GLY A 50 -10.32 -8.34 5.70
CA GLY A 50 -9.58 -8.54 6.94
C GLY A 50 -8.21 -9.22 6.77
N GLN A 51 -7.84 -9.58 5.54
CA GLN A 51 -6.59 -10.29 5.25
C GLN A 51 -5.42 -9.32 5.14
N GLU A 52 -4.30 -9.69 5.77
CA GLU A 52 -3.06 -8.92 5.73
C GLU A 52 -2.18 -9.34 4.55
N ARG A 53 -1.57 -8.36 3.89
CA ARG A 53 -0.72 -8.55 2.71
C ARG A 53 0.53 -7.70 2.82
N ALA A 54 1.66 -8.24 2.39
CA ALA A 54 2.85 -7.44 2.16
C ALA A 54 2.84 -6.96 0.71
N ILE A 55 3.08 -5.68 0.50
CA ILE A 55 3.12 -5.05 -0.84
C ILE A 55 4.37 -4.17 -0.98
N GLY A 56 4.85 -4.02 -2.21
CA GLY A 56 5.84 -3.00 -2.56
C GLY A 56 5.19 -1.63 -2.81
N HIS A 57 5.99 -0.57 -2.79
CA HIS A 57 5.54 0.78 -3.15
C HIS A 57 4.93 0.83 -4.56
N HIS A 58 5.52 0.11 -5.51
CA HIS A 58 5.06 0.07 -6.91
C HIS A 58 3.65 -0.53 -7.11
N GLU A 59 3.12 -1.22 -6.09
CA GLU A 59 1.79 -1.81 -6.13
C GLU A 59 0.68 -0.85 -5.72
N ILE A 60 1.02 0.35 -5.23
CA ILE A 60 0.05 1.36 -4.81
C ILE A 60 -0.30 2.24 -6.02
N VAL A 61 -1.60 2.38 -6.29
CA VAL A 61 -2.08 3.30 -7.34
C VAL A 61 -1.82 4.73 -6.86
N GLU A 62 -0.93 5.44 -7.54
CA GLU A 62 -0.65 6.86 -7.31
C GLU A 62 -1.87 7.72 -7.72
N GLY A 63 -2.84 7.79 -6.83
CA GLY A 63 -4.10 8.49 -7.08
C GLY A 63 -4.81 8.75 -5.76
N ARG A 64 -4.46 9.88 -5.11
CA ARG A 64 -5.03 10.32 -3.83
C ARG A 64 -5.07 9.20 -2.78
N GLY A 65 -3.91 8.84 -2.24
CA GLY A 65 -3.86 8.48 -0.83
C GLY A 65 -4.34 9.71 -0.06
N ASN A 66 -5.65 9.80 0.19
CA ASN A 66 -6.23 10.84 1.04
C ASN A 66 -5.82 10.49 2.48
N GLY A 67 -4.54 10.72 2.80
CA GLY A 67 -4.05 10.73 4.16
C GLY A 67 -4.86 11.80 4.87
N ALA A 68 -5.88 11.37 5.59
CA ALA A 68 -6.76 12.24 6.37
C ALA A 68 -5.87 13.12 7.24
N LYS A 69 -5.84 14.41 6.89
CA LYS A 69 -5.34 15.48 7.74
C LYS A 69 -6.42 15.70 8.80
N ALA A 70 -6.17 15.25 10.03
CA ALA A 70 -6.83 15.75 11.23
C ALA A 70 -5.82 16.61 11.99
#